data_AF-A0A380ZWZ4-F1
#
_entry.id   AF-A0A380ZWZ4-F1
#
_cell.length_a   1.000
_cell.length_b   1.000
_cell.length_c   1.000
_cell.angle_alpha   90.00
_cell.angle_beta   90.00
_cell.angle_gamma   90.00
#
_symmetry.space_group_name_H-M   'P 1'
#
loop_
_entity.id
_entity.type
_entity.pdbx_description
1 polymer ?
#
loop_
_entity_poly.entity_id
_entity_poly.type
_entity_poly.pdbx_seq_one_letter_code
_entity_poly.pdbx_strand_id
1 'polypeptide(L)'
;MARLPRLYAPGLPQLVQANFVQPLVPPSQPAPQDILNQLGSWLGESAQRHRVGVHAWVLANDRILLLATPADEEGLPRLMQTLGRNLAARLRGGRVFAGRYRSALLEPGAWVLPSQVWLETYPVRSGAATEPDGWPWSSAGSHTGNTGAPPAQWQSDHADYWACGNTPFDRQANYRRLLHDGLSREQTQRIEQAVSGQWALGSPAFIASLAHTASRRVAPGQRGRPRKKPAPAAADTPDTPGTVHTPTTPNTSN
;
A
#
# COMPACT_ATOMS: atom_id res chain seq x y z
N MET A 1 3.56 -5.88 -22.76
CA MET A 1 4.36 -5.98 -21.52
C MET A 1 3.56 -6.80 -20.51
N ALA A 2 4.09 -7.92 -20.03
CA ALA A 2 3.39 -8.79 -19.08
C ALA A 2 3.07 -8.01 -17.80
N ARG A 3 1.80 -8.06 -17.36
CA ARG A 3 1.33 -7.33 -16.18
C ARG A 3 1.83 -8.05 -14.93
N LEU A 4 2.46 -7.31 -14.02
CA LEU A 4 2.87 -7.88 -12.73
C LEU A 4 1.63 -8.36 -11.94
N PRO A 5 1.68 -9.56 -11.34
CA PRO A 5 0.66 -10.05 -10.42
C PRO A 5 0.57 -9.11 -9.20
N ARG A 6 -0.55 -9.15 -8.47
CA ARG A 6 -0.71 -8.31 -7.27
C ARG A 6 0.14 -8.89 -6.14
N LEU A 7 0.73 -8.01 -5.33
CA LEU A 7 1.45 -8.42 -4.14
C LEU A 7 0.45 -8.95 -3.12
N TYR A 8 0.57 -10.22 -2.76
CA TYR A 8 -0.27 -10.90 -1.79
C TYR A 8 0.62 -11.73 -0.87
N ALA A 9 0.23 -11.79 0.40
CA ALA A 9 0.76 -12.70 1.40
C ALA A 9 -0.41 -13.09 2.33
N PRO A 10 -0.60 -14.39 2.62
CA PRO A 10 -1.71 -14.86 3.44
C PRO A 10 -1.77 -14.19 4.82
N GLY A 11 -2.98 -13.83 5.24
CA GLY A 11 -3.25 -13.30 6.58
C GLY A 11 -2.73 -11.90 6.87
N LEU A 12 -2.16 -11.20 5.88
CA LEU A 12 -1.64 -9.85 6.08
C LEU A 12 -2.63 -8.76 5.63
N PRO A 13 -2.76 -7.68 6.43
CA PRO A 13 -3.57 -6.54 6.07
C PRO A 13 -2.98 -5.80 4.87
N GLN A 14 -3.87 -5.33 4.01
CA GLN A 14 -3.56 -4.53 2.82
C GLN A 14 -4.25 -3.17 2.91
N LEU A 15 -3.46 -2.10 2.72
CA LEU A 15 -3.99 -0.77 2.44
C LEU A 15 -4.27 -0.65 0.95
N VAL A 16 -5.48 -0.27 0.58
CA VAL A 16 -6.00 -0.30 -0.79
C VAL A 16 -6.51 1.07 -1.19
N GLN A 17 -6.21 1.48 -2.42
CA GLN A 17 -6.71 2.72 -3.01
C GLN A 17 -7.18 2.48 -4.45
N ALA A 18 -8.41 2.90 -4.76
CA ALA A 18 -8.95 2.90 -6.12
C ALA A 18 -9.54 4.26 -6.47
N ASN A 19 -8.88 4.98 -7.39
CA ASN A 19 -9.34 6.30 -7.84
C ASN A 19 -10.41 6.15 -8.93
N PHE A 20 -11.41 7.02 -8.91
CA PHE A 20 -12.36 7.16 -10.00
C PHE A 20 -11.76 7.95 -11.17
N VAL A 21 -12.26 7.73 -12.39
CA VAL A 21 -11.89 8.52 -13.58
C VAL A 21 -12.37 9.96 -13.43
N GLN A 22 -13.58 10.11 -12.90
CA GLN A 22 -14.20 11.39 -12.56
C GLN A 22 -14.77 11.26 -11.15
N PRO A 23 -14.69 12.32 -10.33
CA PRO A 23 -15.35 12.32 -9.05
C PRO A 23 -16.88 12.23 -9.24
N LEU A 24 -17.57 11.58 -8.29
CA LEU A 24 -19.02 11.43 -8.31
C LEU A 24 -19.73 12.79 -8.29
N VAL A 25 -19.15 13.74 -7.55
CA VAL A 25 -19.55 15.16 -7.48
C VAL A 25 -18.30 16.04 -7.30
N PRO A 26 -18.33 17.31 -7.74
CA PRO A 26 -17.30 18.28 -7.39
C PRO A 26 -17.22 18.54 -5.88
N PRO A 27 -16.07 18.97 -5.32
CA PRO A 27 -15.92 19.26 -3.89
C PRO A 27 -16.87 20.33 -3.34
N SER A 28 -17.38 21.23 -4.20
CA SER A 28 -18.32 22.29 -3.82
C SER A 28 -19.78 21.82 -3.71
N GLN A 29 -20.07 20.57 -4.10
CA GLN A 29 -21.42 20.01 -4.06
C GLN A 29 -21.58 19.02 -2.91
N PRO A 30 -22.80 18.87 -2.37
CA PRO A 30 -23.07 17.88 -1.34
C PRO A 30 -22.78 16.47 -1.85
N ALA A 31 -22.32 15.61 -0.94
CA ALA A 31 -22.05 14.21 -1.22
C ALA A 31 -23.30 13.50 -1.81
N PRO A 32 -23.15 12.66 -2.84
CA PRO A 32 -24.28 11.98 -3.47
C PRO A 32 -24.72 10.79 -2.60
N GLN A 33 -25.52 11.08 -1.57
CA GLN A 33 -25.84 10.16 -0.48
C GLN A 33 -26.34 8.80 -0.97
N ASP A 34 -27.28 8.79 -1.92
CA ASP A 34 -27.86 7.55 -2.45
C ASP A 34 -26.81 6.65 -3.09
N ILE A 35 -25.85 7.23 -3.81
CA ILE A 35 -24.78 6.47 -4.48
C ILE A 35 -23.81 5.91 -3.44
N LEU A 36 -23.44 6.72 -2.44
CA LEU A 36 -22.49 6.30 -1.40
C LEU A 36 -23.11 5.27 -0.44
N ASN A 37 -24.38 5.41 -0.08
CA ASN A 37 -25.14 4.42 0.68
C ASN A 37 -25.17 3.08 -0.06
N GLN A 38 -25.54 3.11 -1.33
CA GLN A 38 -25.59 1.90 -2.15
C GLN A 38 -24.20 1.26 -2.34
N LEU A 39 -23.15 2.08 -2.50
CA LEU A 39 -21.77 1.61 -2.57
C LEU A 39 -21.33 0.96 -1.25
N GLY A 40 -21.76 1.48 -0.10
CA GLY A 40 -21.54 0.88 1.23
C GLY A 40 -22.21 -0.49 1.37
N SER A 41 -23.46 -0.64 0.90
CA SER A 41 -24.14 -1.94 0.88
C SER A 41 -23.41 -2.96 0.00
N TRP A 42 -23.01 -2.57 -1.22
CA TRP A 42 -22.26 -3.45 -2.11
C TRP A 42 -20.89 -3.84 -1.54
N LEU A 43 -20.22 -2.92 -0.82
CA LEU A 43 -18.96 -3.20 -0.14
C LEU A 43 -19.16 -4.31 0.91
N GLY A 44 -20.18 -4.19 1.75
CA GLY A 44 -20.50 -5.21 2.74
C GLY A 44 -20.83 -6.58 2.15
N GLU A 45 -21.77 -6.61 1.19
CA GLU A 45 -22.17 -7.85 0.50
C GLU A 45 -20.97 -8.52 -0.20
N SER A 46 -20.14 -7.73 -0.85
CA SER A 46 -18.99 -8.24 -1.60
C SER A 46 -17.85 -8.68 -0.68
N ALA A 47 -17.62 -7.98 0.43
CA ALA A 47 -16.67 -8.38 1.47
C ALA A 47 -17.01 -9.74 2.06
N GLN A 48 -18.29 -9.96 2.42
CA GLN A 48 -18.75 -11.24 2.93
C GLN A 48 -18.62 -12.35 1.88
N ARG A 49 -19.13 -12.11 0.65
CA ARG A 49 -19.08 -13.08 -0.45
C ARG A 49 -17.67 -13.54 -0.78
N HIS A 50 -16.70 -12.64 -0.70
CA HIS A 50 -15.30 -12.90 -1.06
C HIS A 50 -14.39 -13.10 0.15
N ARG A 51 -14.96 -13.21 1.36
CA ARG A 51 -14.23 -13.48 2.61
C ARG A 51 -13.09 -12.49 2.84
N VAL A 52 -13.40 -11.21 2.73
CA VAL A 52 -12.46 -10.12 2.98
C VAL A 52 -12.83 -9.45 4.28
N GLY A 53 -11.97 -9.54 5.30
CA GLY A 53 -12.12 -8.76 6.52
C GLY A 53 -11.80 -7.30 6.22
N VAL A 54 -12.77 -6.41 6.34
CA VAL A 54 -12.58 -4.97 6.11
C VAL A 54 -12.49 -4.30 7.48
N HIS A 55 -11.29 -3.81 7.78
CA HIS A 55 -10.94 -3.22 9.08
C HIS A 55 -11.18 -1.73 9.11
N ALA A 56 -10.95 -1.04 8.00
CA ALA A 56 -11.31 0.37 7.86
C ALA A 56 -11.64 0.70 6.41
N TRP A 57 -12.47 1.71 6.19
CA TRP A 57 -12.96 2.07 4.88
C TRP A 57 -13.35 3.55 4.82
N VAL A 58 -13.15 4.15 3.64
CA VAL A 58 -13.68 5.47 3.26
C VAL A 58 -14.18 5.38 1.83
N LEU A 59 -15.46 5.71 1.65
CA LEU A 59 -16.04 5.95 0.34
C LEU A 59 -16.07 7.47 0.12
N ALA A 60 -15.11 7.96 -0.66
CA ALA A 60 -15.02 9.38 -0.98
C ALA A 60 -15.61 9.68 -2.35
N ASN A 61 -15.74 10.98 -2.65
CA ASN A 61 -16.28 11.42 -3.93
C ASN A 61 -15.38 11.04 -5.12
N ASP A 62 -14.07 10.86 -4.92
CA ASP A 62 -13.11 10.64 -6.00
C ASP A 62 -12.38 9.28 -5.93
N ARG A 63 -12.57 8.52 -4.84
CA ARG A 63 -11.89 7.23 -4.62
C ARG A 63 -12.55 6.37 -3.56
N ILE A 64 -12.14 5.12 -3.56
CA ILE A 64 -12.37 4.15 -2.48
C ILE A 64 -11.03 3.88 -1.79
N LEU A 65 -11.02 3.95 -0.47
CA LEU A 65 -9.88 3.55 0.38
C LEU A 65 -10.33 2.42 1.31
N LEU A 66 -9.55 1.34 1.40
CA LEU A 66 -9.83 0.22 2.30
C LEU A 66 -8.55 -0.20 3.04
N LEU A 67 -8.71 -0.62 4.28
CA LEU A 67 -7.75 -1.41 5.02
C LEU A 67 -8.39 -2.78 5.23
N ALA A 68 -7.85 -3.82 4.61
CA ALA A 68 -8.52 -5.12 4.53
C ALA A 68 -7.55 -6.30 4.54
N THR A 69 -7.97 -7.41 5.14
CA THR A 69 -7.27 -8.69 5.12
C THR A 69 -8.10 -9.71 4.32
N PRO A 70 -7.73 -10.02 3.07
CA PRO A 70 -8.43 -11.04 2.30
C PRO A 70 -8.02 -12.45 2.75
N ALA A 71 -8.97 -13.38 2.76
CA ALA A 71 -8.70 -14.79 3.11
C ALA A 71 -7.84 -15.53 2.06
N ASP A 72 -7.85 -15.05 0.82
CA ASP A 72 -7.09 -15.60 -0.31
C ASP A 72 -6.65 -14.49 -1.28
N GLU A 73 -5.82 -14.84 -2.27
CA GLU A 73 -5.27 -13.86 -3.22
C GLU A 73 -6.31 -13.26 -4.17
N GLU A 74 -7.48 -13.89 -4.31
CA GLU A 74 -8.54 -13.48 -5.24
C GLU A 74 -9.62 -12.61 -4.58
N GLY A 75 -9.78 -12.69 -3.25
CA GLY A 75 -10.86 -12.04 -2.52
C GLY A 75 -10.93 -10.53 -2.77
N LEU A 76 -9.83 -9.82 -2.54
CA LEU A 76 -9.75 -8.38 -2.77
C LEU A 76 -9.89 -7.99 -4.26
N PRO A 77 -9.22 -8.68 -5.23
CA PRO A 77 -9.52 -8.51 -6.65
C PRO A 77 -11.00 -8.61 -7.03
N ARG A 78 -11.69 -9.67 -6.57
CA ARG A 78 -13.11 -9.92 -6.89
C ARG A 78 -14.02 -8.90 -6.23
N LEU A 79 -13.72 -8.49 -5.00
CA LEU A 79 -14.41 -7.41 -4.31
C LEU A 79 -14.35 -6.11 -5.12
N MET A 80 -13.14 -5.64 -5.44
CA MET A 80 -12.97 -4.38 -6.16
C MET A 80 -13.57 -4.44 -7.57
N GLN A 81 -13.52 -5.60 -8.23
CA GLN A 81 -14.18 -5.79 -9.53
C GLN A 81 -15.70 -5.68 -9.43
N THR A 82 -16.30 -6.25 -8.38
CA THR A 82 -17.75 -6.18 -8.14
C THR A 82 -18.19 -4.74 -7.91
N LEU A 83 -17.49 -3.99 -7.05
CA LEU A 83 -17.77 -2.57 -6.81
C LEU A 83 -17.72 -1.74 -8.09
N GLY A 84 -16.67 -1.94 -8.90
CA GLY A 84 -16.51 -1.22 -10.16
C GLY A 84 -17.64 -1.50 -11.16
N ARG A 85 -18.07 -2.77 -11.27
CA ARG A 85 -19.16 -3.18 -12.17
C ARG A 85 -20.50 -2.59 -11.73
N ASN A 86 -20.82 -2.67 -10.45
CA ASN A 86 -22.07 -2.15 -9.91
C ASN A 86 -22.15 -0.63 -10.04
N LEU A 87 -21.05 0.08 -9.73
CA LEU A 87 -21.00 1.53 -9.86
C LEU A 87 -21.09 1.98 -11.33
N ALA A 88 -20.47 1.25 -12.27
CA ALA A 88 -20.57 1.57 -13.70
C ALA A 88 -22.00 1.46 -14.21
N ALA A 89 -22.70 0.37 -13.82
CA ALA A 89 -24.11 0.18 -14.15
C ALA A 89 -24.99 1.31 -13.56
N ARG A 90 -24.72 1.71 -12.31
CA ARG A 90 -25.48 2.75 -11.60
C ARG A 90 -25.29 4.15 -12.17
N LEU A 91 -24.08 4.47 -12.62
CA LEU A 91 -23.75 5.76 -13.24
C LEU A 91 -24.13 5.82 -14.72
N ARG A 92 -24.61 4.71 -15.31
CA ARG A 92 -24.93 4.59 -16.75
C ARG A 92 -23.80 5.10 -17.65
N GLY A 93 -22.56 4.94 -17.20
CA GLY A 93 -21.37 5.52 -17.80
C GLY A 93 -20.32 4.47 -18.15
N GLY A 94 -19.23 4.93 -18.76
CA GLY A 94 -18.10 4.08 -19.12
C GLY A 94 -17.25 3.65 -17.92
N ARG A 95 -15.94 3.62 -18.10
CA ARG A 95 -14.99 3.17 -17.08
C ARG A 95 -15.08 4.03 -15.81
N VAL A 96 -15.36 3.39 -14.66
CA VAL A 96 -15.42 4.04 -13.34
C VAL A 96 -14.06 4.30 -12.75
N PHE A 97 -13.17 3.29 -12.72
CA PHE A 97 -11.85 3.44 -12.11
C PHE A 97 -10.81 3.97 -13.10
N ALA A 98 -9.96 4.91 -12.64
CA ALA A 98 -8.84 5.44 -13.41
C ALA A 98 -7.80 4.38 -13.80
N GLY A 99 -7.82 3.22 -13.13
CA GLY A 99 -6.96 2.08 -13.43
C GLY A 99 -7.26 0.91 -12.50
N ARG A 100 -6.29 0.01 -12.34
CA ARG A 100 -6.32 -0.99 -11.26
C ARG A 100 -6.21 -0.26 -9.93
N TYR A 101 -6.88 -0.78 -8.90
CA TYR A 101 -6.58 -0.37 -7.54
C TYR A 101 -5.10 -0.64 -7.23
N ARG A 102 -4.55 0.18 -6.35
CA ARG A 102 -3.22 0.02 -5.77
C ARG A 102 -3.37 -0.59 -4.39
N SER A 103 -2.40 -1.41 -3.97
CA SER A 103 -2.38 -1.95 -2.62
C SER A 103 -0.97 -2.09 -2.05
N ALA A 104 -0.83 -1.93 -0.74
CA ALA A 104 0.39 -2.12 0.02
C ALA A 104 0.15 -3.13 1.15
N LEU A 105 1.03 -4.12 1.32
CA LEU A 105 1.01 -5.01 2.49
C LEU A 105 1.52 -4.25 3.71
N LEU A 106 0.91 -4.43 4.87
CA LEU A 106 1.32 -3.74 6.09
C LEU A 106 1.85 -4.74 7.11
N GLU A 107 2.86 -4.32 7.87
CA GLU A 107 3.31 -5.00 9.08
C GLU A 107 2.32 -4.76 10.23
N PRO A 108 1.64 -5.81 10.74
CA PRO A 108 0.83 -5.71 11.96
C PRO A 108 1.65 -5.25 13.16
N GLY A 109 1.02 -4.52 14.08
CA GLY A 109 1.65 -3.92 15.26
C GLY A 109 2.40 -2.61 14.99
N ALA A 110 2.79 -2.32 13.74
CA ALA A 110 3.58 -1.14 13.40
C ALA A 110 2.87 -0.19 12.42
N TRP A 111 2.22 -0.73 11.38
CA TRP A 111 1.73 0.08 10.25
C TRP A 111 0.22 0.02 10.03
N VAL A 112 -0.52 -0.83 10.74
CA VAL A 112 -1.98 -0.89 10.60
C VAL A 112 -2.65 0.36 11.14
N LEU A 113 -2.41 0.74 12.40
CA LEU A 113 -2.99 1.94 12.99
C LEU A 113 -2.59 3.23 12.25
N PRO A 114 -1.31 3.47 11.90
CA PRO A 114 -0.97 4.62 11.07
C PRO A 114 -1.68 4.63 9.72
N SER A 115 -1.81 3.47 9.07
CA SER A 115 -2.54 3.37 7.79
C SER A 115 -4.03 3.59 7.95
N GLN A 116 -4.60 3.17 9.08
CA GLN A 116 -6.00 3.40 9.42
C GLN A 116 -6.28 4.89 9.62
N VAL A 117 -5.46 5.57 10.41
CA VAL A 117 -5.53 7.03 10.60
C VAL A 117 -5.34 7.77 9.27
N TRP A 118 -4.36 7.37 8.46
CA TRP A 118 -4.15 7.97 7.13
C TRP A 118 -5.38 7.82 6.24
N LEU A 119 -6.02 6.66 6.25
CA LEU A 119 -7.22 6.38 5.48
C LEU A 119 -8.40 7.23 5.98
N GLU A 120 -8.66 7.23 7.29
CA GLU A 120 -9.85 7.84 7.89
C GLU A 120 -9.79 9.36 7.99
N THR A 121 -8.59 9.95 7.95
CA THR A 121 -8.42 11.40 7.84
C THR A 121 -8.56 11.89 6.39
N TYR A 122 -8.77 11.00 5.40
CA TYR A 122 -8.91 11.39 4.00
C TYR A 122 -10.06 12.37 3.72
N PRO A 123 -11.28 12.19 4.26
CA PRO A 123 -12.37 13.14 4.05
C PRO A 123 -12.01 14.59 4.41
N VAL A 124 -11.24 14.78 5.50
CA VAL A 124 -10.70 16.09 5.88
C VAL A 124 -9.67 16.59 4.87
N ARG A 125 -8.70 15.75 4.49
CA ARG A 125 -7.69 16.12 3.47
C ARG A 125 -8.29 16.46 2.11
N SER A 126 -9.42 15.85 1.75
CA SER A 126 -10.15 16.15 0.51
C SER A 126 -11.14 17.31 0.62
N GLY A 127 -11.31 17.89 1.82
CA GLY A 127 -12.28 18.96 2.09
C GLY A 127 -13.75 18.51 2.11
N ALA A 128 -14.01 17.20 2.23
CA ALA A 128 -15.35 16.62 2.26
C ALA A 128 -15.98 16.66 3.66
N ALA A 129 -15.17 16.74 4.72
CA ALA A 129 -15.61 16.86 6.10
C ALA A 129 -14.66 17.78 6.88
N THR A 130 -15.15 18.39 7.97
CA THR A 130 -14.33 19.18 8.90
C THR A 130 -13.59 18.30 9.89
N GLU A 131 -14.26 17.26 10.39
CA GLU A 131 -13.69 16.29 11.34
C GLU A 131 -13.57 14.89 10.70
N PRO A 132 -12.52 14.10 11.04
CA PRO A 132 -12.31 12.78 10.45
C PRO A 132 -13.47 11.79 10.66
N ASP A 133 -14.11 11.82 11.83
CA ASP A 133 -15.23 10.96 12.20
C ASP A 133 -16.60 11.54 11.82
N GLY A 134 -16.62 12.72 11.18
CA GLY A 134 -17.84 13.39 10.70
C GLY A 134 -18.31 12.95 9.31
N TRP A 135 -17.54 12.13 8.59
CA TRP A 135 -17.92 11.63 7.27
C TRP A 135 -18.73 10.32 7.38
N PRO A 136 -20.03 10.28 7.03
CA PRO A 136 -20.89 9.11 7.27
C PRO A 136 -20.47 7.84 6.53
N TRP A 137 -19.81 7.99 5.38
CA TRP A 137 -19.33 6.87 4.58
C TRP A 137 -17.86 6.53 4.89
N SER A 138 -17.58 6.40 6.18
CA SER A 138 -16.29 5.97 6.73
C SER A 138 -16.47 5.09 7.97
N SER A 139 -15.49 4.23 8.23
CA SER A 139 -15.35 3.50 9.51
C SER A 139 -14.94 4.37 10.69
N ALA A 140 -14.52 5.63 10.47
CA ALA A 140 -14.00 6.51 11.51
C ALA A 140 -15.00 6.70 12.67
N GLY A 141 -16.30 6.81 12.36
CA GLY A 141 -17.34 6.92 13.39
C GLY A 141 -17.41 5.69 14.29
N SER A 142 -17.36 4.48 13.73
CA SER A 142 -17.32 3.23 14.49
C SER A 142 -16.10 3.14 15.41
N HIS A 143 -14.92 3.50 14.91
CA HIS A 143 -13.68 3.42 15.67
C HIS A 143 -13.53 4.48 16.75
N THR A 144 -14.21 5.61 16.59
CA THR A 144 -14.22 6.69 17.58
C THR A 144 -15.46 6.66 18.46
N GLY A 145 -16.43 5.77 18.23
CA GLY A 145 -17.70 5.75 18.96
C GLY A 145 -18.62 6.94 18.65
N ASN A 146 -18.40 7.64 17.54
CA ASN A 146 -19.31 8.67 17.05
C ASN A 146 -20.55 8.00 16.43
N THR A 147 -21.73 8.33 16.95
CA THR A 147 -23.01 7.75 16.55
C THR A 147 -23.76 8.57 15.51
N GLY A 148 -23.09 9.51 14.83
CA GLY A 148 -23.68 10.36 13.79
C GLY A 148 -24.17 9.60 12.55
N ALA A 149 -23.69 8.37 12.34
CA ALA A 149 -24.17 7.45 11.33
C ALA A 149 -24.28 6.02 11.89
N PRO A 150 -25.20 5.18 11.37
CA PRO A 150 -25.26 3.78 11.77
C PRO A 150 -23.96 3.04 11.45
N PRO A 151 -23.46 2.19 12.36
CA PRO A 151 -22.23 1.44 12.12
C PRO A 151 -22.44 0.41 11.00
N ALA A 152 -21.42 0.21 10.18
CA ALA A 152 -21.39 -0.85 9.19
C ALA A 152 -21.25 -2.22 9.87
N GLN A 153 -22.36 -2.97 9.99
CA GLN A 153 -22.38 -4.27 10.69
C GLN A 153 -21.48 -5.35 10.07
N TRP A 154 -21.05 -5.16 8.82
CA TRP A 154 -20.14 -6.07 8.12
C TRP A 154 -18.66 -5.75 8.37
N GLN A 155 -18.33 -4.62 8.98
CA GLN A 155 -16.97 -4.24 9.34
C GLN A 155 -16.43 -5.19 10.41
N SER A 156 -15.15 -5.56 10.30
CA SER A 156 -14.46 -6.35 11.32
C SER A 156 -13.16 -5.65 11.71
N ASP A 157 -13.04 -5.23 12.96
CA ASP A 157 -11.86 -4.47 13.38
C ASP A 157 -10.59 -5.34 13.42
N HIS A 158 -9.45 -4.72 13.09
CA HIS A 158 -8.15 -5.39 13.15
C HIS A 158 -7.65 -5.55 14.60
N ALA A 159 -6.80 -6.55 14.85
CA ALA A 159 -6.19 -6.80 16.17
C ALA A 159 -5.48 -5.57 16.76
N ASP A 160 -4.77 -4.79 15.94
CA ASP A 160 -4.13 -3.54 16.37
C ASP A 160 -5.12 -2.50 16.90
N TYR A 161 -6.33 -2.40 16.33
CA TYR A 161 -7.37 -1.55 16.90
C TYR A 161 -7.90 -2.14 18.22
N TRP A 162 -8.12 -3.46 18.28
CA TRP A 162 -8.51 -4.12 19.53
C TRP A 162 -7.53 -3.83 20.68
N ALA A 163 -6.24 -3.77 20.37
CA ALA A 163 -5.16 -3.45 21.31
C ALA A 163 -5.14 -1.98 21.78
N CYS A 164 -5.91 -1.06 21.18
CA CYS A 164 -5.98 0.33 21.63
C CYS A 164 -6.66 0.49 23.00
N GLY A 165 -7.35 -0.52 23.54
CA GLY A 165 -7.96 -0.44 24.86
C GLY A 165 -8.64 -1.72 25.32
N ASN A 166 -8.69 -1.89 26.64
CA ASN A 166 -9.24 -3.09 27.29
C ASN A 166 -10.78 -3.09 27.30
N THR A 167 -11.41 -1.92 27.27
CA THR A 167 -12.86 -1.75 27.13
C THR A 167 -13.21 -1.09 25.79
N PRO A 168 -14.45 -1.26 25.28
CA PRO A 168 -14.90 -0.54 24.08
C PRO A 168 -14.72 0.98 24.19
N PHE A 169 -15.04 1.57 25.34
CA PHE A 169 -14.92 3.02 25.56
C PHE A 169 -13.46 3.49 25.59
N ASP A 170 -12.58 2.76 26.29
CA ASP A 170 -11.14 3.10 26.32
C ASP A 170 -10.53 3.03 24.92
N ARG A 171 -10.91 1.99 24.16
CA ARG A 171 -10.44 1.79 22.79
C ARG A 171 -10.85 2.95 21.88
N GLN A 172 -12.13 3.31 21.91
CA GLN A 172 -12.66 4.43 21.14
C GLN A 172 -12.00 5.76 21.55
N ALA A 173 -11.80 6.00 22.85
CA ALA A 173 -11.16 7.20 23.35
C ALA A 173 -9.67 7.30 22.93
N ASN A 174 -8.92 6.20 23.05
CA ASN A 174 -7.52 6.14 22.64
C ASN A 174 -7.37 6.28 21.13
N TYR A 175 -8.24 5.62 20.35
CA TYR A 175 -8.22 5.74 18.91
C TYR A 175 -8.62 7.14 18.43
N ARG A 176 -9.65 7.75 19.03
CA ARG A 176 -10.02 9.14 18.74
C ARG A 176 -8.86 10.10 18.95
N ARG A 177 -8.06 9.90 20.01
CA ARG A 177 -6.83 10.69 20.25
C ARG A 177 -5.82 10.51 19.13
N LEU A 178 -5.53 9.26 18.72
CA LEU A 178 -4.63 8.97 17.59
C LEU A 178 -5.11 9.61 16.29
N LEU A 179 -6.42 9.57 16.03
CA LEU A 179 -7.03 10.14 14.83
C LEU A 179 -6.90 11.66 14.80
N HIS A 180 -7.09 12.32 15.95
CA HIS A 180 -6.98 13.77 16.10
C HIS A 180 -5.52 14.25 16.10
N ASP A 181 -4.61 13.55 16.79
CA ASP A 181 -3.18 13.84 16.80
C ASP A 181 -2.57 13.71 15.38
N GLY A 182 -3.19 12.86 14.55
CA GLY A 182 -2.81 12.66 13.17
C GLY A 182 -1.49 11.93 13.01
N LEU A 183 -0.88 12.10 11.83
CA LEU A 183 0.38 11.44 11.49
C LEU A 183 1.49 12.44 11.29
N SER A 184 2.71 12.02 11.62
CA SER A 184 3.89 12.75 11.17
C SER A 184 3.96 12.78 9.64
N ARG A 185 4.67 13.80 9.12
CA ARG A 185 4.95 13.91 7.69
C ARG A 185 5.68 12.68 7.15
N GLU A 186 6.61 12.12 7.91
CA GLU A 186 7.37 10.93 7.51
C GLU A 186 6.46 9.70 7.37
N GLN A 187 5.59 9.44 8.37
CA GLN A 187 4.63 8.33 8.30
C GLN A 187 3.71 8.47 7.08
N THR A 188 3.17 9.66 6.85
CA THR A 188 2.32 9.95 5.69
C THR A 188 3.05 9.65 4.37
N GLN A 189 4.28 10.15 4.22
CA GLN A 189 5.08 9.92 3.01
C GLN A 189 5.39 8.44 2.79
N ARG A 190 5.72 7.68 3.85
CA ARG A 190 5.99 6.25 3.74
C ARG A 190 4.75 5.47 3.31
N ILE A 191 3.59 5.80 3.85
CA ILE A 191 2.31 5.20 3.46
C ILE A 191 2.01 5.48 1.99
N GLU A 192 2.10 6.74 1.56
CA GLU A 192 1.85 7.14 0.17
C GLU A 192 2.80 6.47 -0.82
N GLN A 193 4.09 6.39 -0.49
CA GLN A 193 5.10 5.70 -1.30
C GLN A 193 4.81 4.20 -1.42
N ALA A 194 4.43 3.55 -0.31
CA ALA A 194 4.09 2.14 -0.30
C ALA A 194 2.85 1.85 -1.15
N VAL A 195 1.77 2.63 -1.02
CA VAL A 195 0.55 2.48 -1.82
C VAL A 195 0.84 2.78 -3.30
N SER A 196 1.54 3.87 -3.60
CA SER A 196 1.86 4.27 -4.98
C SER A 196 2.73 3.23 -5.70
N GLY A 197 3.73 2.69 -5.00
CA GLY A 197 4.62 1.66 -5.52
C GLY A 197 4.06 0.24 -5.45
N GLN A 198 2.98 0.04 -4.68
CA GLN A 198 2.36 -1.25 -4.38
C GLN A 198 3.32 -2.23 -3.66
N TRP A 199 4.01 -1.72 -2.64
CA TRP A 199 5.06 -2.43 -1.90
C TRP A 199 4.60 -2.77 -0.47
N ALA A 200 5.36 -3.65 0.20
CA ALA A 200 5.19 -3.87 1.63
C ALA A 200 5.70 -2.65 2.42
N LEU A 201 4.98 -2.30 3.48
CA LEU A 201 5.30 -1.25 4.43
C LEU A 201 5.54 -1.88 5.80
N GLY A 202 6.80 -1.85 6.22
CA GLY A 202 7.23 -2.43 7.48
C GLY A 202 8.71 -2.24 7.74
N SER A 203 9.18 -2.87 8.81
CA SER A 203 10.58 -2.98 9.17
C SER A 203 11.38 -3.74 8.10
N PRO A 204 12.70 -3.52 8.01
CA PRO A 204 13.55 -4.33 7.11
C PRO A 204 13.43 -5.84 7.39
N ALA A 205 13.27 -6.23 8.65
CA ALA A 205 13.07 -7.62 9.05
C ALA A 205 11.75 -8.20 8.51
N PHE A 206 10.65 -7.46 8.62
CA PHE A 206 9.37 -7.84 8.04
C PHE A 206 9.45 -7.94 6.52
N ILE A 207 10.03 -6.95 5.83
CA ILE A 207 10.18 -6.99 4.38
C ILE A 207 11.02 -8.20 3.95
N ALA A 208 12.08 -8.53 4.70
CA ALA A 208 12.89 -9.71 4.43
C ALA A 208 12.12 -11.03 4.66
N SER A 209 11.28 -11.11 5.69
CA SER A 209 10.48 -12.32 5.95
C SER A 209 9.46 -12.58 4.85
N LEU A 210 8.87 -11.52 4.27
CA LEU A 210 7.92 -11.65 3.17
C LEU A 210 8.54 -12.20 1.88
N ALA A 211 9.87 -12.14 1.71
CA ALA A 211 10.52 -12.58 0.47
C ALA A 211 10.25 -14.06 0.12
N HIS A 212 9.93 -14.90 1.11
CA HIS A 212 9.67 -16.33 0.93
C HIS A 212 8.19 -16.67 0.76
N THR A 213 7.28 -15.77 1.14
CA THR A 213 5.83 -16.05 1.21
C THR A 213 5.02 -15.17 0.23
N ALA A 214 5.59 -14.06 -0.21
CA ALA A 214 4.89 -13.13 -1.08
C ALA A 214 4.85 -13.61 -2.54
N SER A 215 3.73 -13.34 -3.20
CA SER A 215 3.49 -13.68 -4.62
C SER A 215 4.43 -12.98 -5.62
N ARG A 216 5.16 -11.95 -5.17
CA ARG A 216 6.17 -11.23 -5.95
C ARG A 216 7.13 -10.46 -5.04
N ARG A 217 8.13 -9.81 -5.63
CA ARG A 217 9.03 -8.89 -4.93
C ARG A 217 8.26 -7.84 -4.12
N VAL A 218 8.60 -7.73 -2.84
CA VAL A 218 7.91 -6.92 -1.83
C VAL A 218 8.42 -5.48 -1.70
N ALA A 219 9.56 -5.17 -2.32
CA ALA A 219 10.19 -3.85 -2.29
C ALA A 219 10.77 -3.47 -3.67
N PRO A 220 10.97 -2.17 -3.95
CA PRO A 220 11.61 -1.74 -5.19
C PRO A 220 12.97 -2.42 -5.45
N GLY A 221 13.33 -2.52 -6.73
CA GLY A 221 14.71 -2.75 -7.13
C GLY A 221 15.63 -1.68 -6.56
N GLN A 222 16.80 -2.07 -6.04
CA GLN A 222 17.92 -1.14 -5.91
C GLN A 222 18.16 -0.52 -7.30
N ARG A 223 18.06 0.81 -7.43
CA ARG A 223 18.36 1.51 -8.69
C ARG A 223 19.84 1.38 -8.98
N GLY A 224 20.23 0.37 -9.74
CA GLY A 224 21.61 0.17 -10.18
C GLY A 224 21.87 0.83 -11.53
N ARG A 225 22.58 1.97 -11.55
CA ARG A 225 23.54 2.23 -12.63
C ARG A 225 24.52 1.04 -12.62
N PRO A 226 24.85 0.41 -13.77
CA PRO A 226 25.85 -0.66 -13.78
C PRO A 226 27.11 -0.16 -13.07
N ARG A 227 27.60 -0.90 -12.06
CA ARG A 227 28.92 -0.64 -11.48
C ARG A 227 29.91 -0.70 -12.63
N LYS A 228 30.53 0.43 -12.97
CA LYS A 228 31.62 0.49 -13.95
C LYS A 228 32.70 -0.45 -13.41
N LYS A 229 32.98 -1.55 -14.11
CA LYS A 229 34.15 -2.38 -13.81
C LYS A 229 35.36 -1.42 -13.79
N PRO A 230 36.22 -1.46 -12.76
CA PRO A 230 37.51 -0.80 -12.85
C PRO A 230 38.20 -1.33 -14.10
N ALA A 231 38.69 -0.43 -14.96
CA ALA A 231 39.56 -0.83 -16.05
C ALA A 231 40.76 -1.59 -15.45
N PRO A 232 41.20 -2.70 -16.03
CA PRO A 232 42.41 -3.37 -15.58
C PRO A 232 43.56 -2.35 -15.62
N ALA A 233 44.26 -2.22 -14.49
CA ALA A 233 45.49 -1.46 -14.43
C ALA A 233 46.42 -2.00 -15.51
N ALA A 234 46.93 -1.10 -16.36
CA ALA A 234 48.02 -1.43 -17.26
C ALA A 234 49.15 -2.00 -16.42
N ALA A 235 49.51 -3.26 -16.67
CA ALA A 235 50.68 -3.86 -16.08
C ALA A 235 51.89 -3.07 -16.58
N ASP A 236 52.60 -2.44 -15.65
CA ASP A 236 53.96 -1.96 -15.87
C ASP A 236 54.81 -3.14 -16.33
N THR A 237 55.23 -3.09 -17.59
CA THR A 237 56.24 -3.97 -18.17
C THR A 237 57.55 -3.77 -17.40
N PRO A 238 58.13 -4.82 -16.79
CA PRO A 238 59.47 -4.72 -16.23
C PRO A 238 60.51 -4.62 -17.35
N ASP A 239 61.40 -3.65 -17.17
CA ASP A 239 62.60 -3.39 -17.95
C ASP A 239 63.49 -4.65 -18.05
N THR A 240 63.95 -4.98 -19.26
CA THR A 240 64.80 -6.15 -19.53
C THR A 240 66.27 -5.77 -19.35
N PRO A 241 67.06 -6.40 -18.46
CA PRO A 241 68.50 -6.18 -18.43
C PRO A 241 69.27 -7.26 -19.19
N GLY A 242 70.11 -6.81 -20.13
CA GLY A 242 71.49 -7.28 -20.29
C GLY A 242 71.75 -8.63 -20.96
N THR A 243 71.95 -8.63 -22.28
CA THR A 243 72.69 -9.69 -22.99
C THR A 243 74.19 -9.51 -22.75
N VAL A 244 74.79 -10.40 -21.94
CA VAL A 244 76.25 -10.51 -21.77
C VAL A 244 76.80 -11.43 -22.85
N HIS A 245 77.62 -10.88 -23.76
CA HIS A 245 78.45 -11.64 -24.69
C HIS A 245 79.75 -12.06 -24.00
N THR A 246 79.98 -13.37 -23.90
CA THR A 246 81.26 -13.96 -23.47
C THR A 246 82.16 -14.20 -24.69
N PRO A 247 83.45 -13.82 -24.67
CA PRO A 247 84.38 -14.13 -25.74
C PRO A 247 85.10 -15.46 -25.49
N THR A 248 85.17 -16.32 -26.52
CA THR A 248 86.06 -17.49 -26.54
C THR A 248 87.12 -17.28 -27.62
N THR A 249 88.36 -17.20 -27.16
CA THR A 249 89.61 -17.06 -27.91
C THR A 249 89.99 -18.33 -28.72
N PRO A 250 90.98 -18.22 -29.63
CA PRO A 250 91.10 -19.03 -30.86
C PRO A 250 92.02 -20.24 -30.67
N ASN A 251 92.03 -21.20 -31.61
CA ASN A 251 93.24 -21.60 -32.35
C ASN A 251 93.02 -22.70 -33.43
N THR A 252 93.77 -22.53 -34.54
CA THR A 252 94.43 -23.49 -35.46
C THR A 252 93.68 -24.60 -36.23
N SER A 253 93.93 -24.55 -37.55
CA SER A 253 94.39 -25.60 -38.50
C SER A 253 93.88 -27.03 -38.33
N ASN A 254 93.45 -27.73 -39.38
CA ASN A 254 94.09 -27.92 -40.69
C ASN A 254 93.06 -28.46 -41.68
#